data_AF-A0A293LTC8-F1
#
_entry.id   AF-A0A293LTC8-F1
#
_cell.length_a   1.000
_cell.length_b   1.000
_cell.length_c   1.000
_cell.angle_alpha   90.00
_cell.angle_beta   90.00
_cell.angle_gamma   90.00
#
_symmetry.space_group_name_H-M   'P 1'
#
loop_
_entity.id
_entity.type
_entity.pdbx_description
1 polymer ?
#
loop_
_entity_poly.entity_id
_entity_poly.type
_entity_poly.pdbx_seq_one_letter_code
_entity_poly.pdbx_strand_id
1 'polypeptide(L)'
;MKKFDLPQKATEPKLLLTLFDKKKYCLHYRNLQLYLQLGLRLRKIHRALKFKQKPFLRSYVDFNHELRQRSTNAFERQHSKLAINSVYGRTCMQVRKFVNCRLTVTDEHVLKLLRKPNLKQFRALSSHVILFQFSQSIIKLKQPLYLG
;
A
#
# COMPACT_ATOMS: atom_id res chain seq x y z
N MET A 1 -0.01 28.45 24.53
CA MET A 1 0.89 27.31 24.21
C MET A 1 0.46 26.66 22.88
N LYS A 2 0.98 27.12 21.74
CA LYS A 2 0.87 26.43 20.43
C LYS A 2 2.26 25.93 20.02
N LYS A 3 2.85 25.04 20.83
CA LYS A 3 4.26 24.61 20.70
C LYS A 3 4.49 23.42 19.76
N PHE A 4 3.43 22.91 19.12
CA PHE A 4 3.51 21.74 18.23
C PHE A 4 2.56 21.91 17.03
N ASP A 5 2.81 22.91 16.19
CA ASP A 5 2.26 22.87 14.83
C ASP A 5 3.02 21.79 14.05
N LEU A 6 2.41 20.60 13.99
CA LEU A 6 2.84 19.54 13.09
C LEU A 6 2.72 20.05 11.66
N PRO A 7 3.67 19.73 10.76
CA PRO A 7 3.53 20.10 9.35
C PRO A 7 2.20 19.56 8.83
N GLN A 8 1.30 20.47 8.43
CA GLN A 8 0.05 20.09 7.78
C GLN A 8 0.41 19.21 6.58
N LYS A 9 -0.08 17.98 6.63
CA LYS A 9 0.19 16.94 5.64
C LYS A 9 -0.07 17.52 4.25
N ALA A 10 0.94 17.53 3.39
CA ALA A 10 0.78 17.95 1.99
C ALA A 10 -0.45 17.26 1.40
N THR A 11 -1.33 18.03 0.75
CA THR A 11 -2.57 17.55 0.14
C THR A 11 -2.22 16.50 -0.90
N GLU A 12 -2.41 15.22 -0.56
CA GLU A 12 -2.24 14.13 -1.51
C GLU A 12 -3.21 14.37 -2.68
N PRO A 13 -2.77 14.25 -3.95
CA PRO A 13 -3.64 14.46 -5.10
C PRO A 13 -4.79 13.46 -5.04
N LYS A 14 -6.01 13.97 -4.88
CA LYS A 14 -7.22 13.15 -4.85
C LYS A 14 -7.58 12.73 -6.28
N LEU A 15 -7.93 11.46 -6.47
CA LEU A 15 -8.59 11.03 -7.69
C LEU A 15 -9.99 11.63 -7.71
N LEU A 16 -10.25 12.50 -8.67
CA LEU A 16 -11.55 13.13 -8.87
C LEU A 16 -12.20 12.59 -10.14
N LEU A 17 -13.48 12.25 -10.05
CA LEU A 17 -14.34 11.81 -11.15
C LEU A 17 -14.77 13.00 -12.03
N THR A 18 -13.81 13.79 -12.51
CA THR A 18 -14.08 14.92 -13.39
C THR A 18 -13.99 14.50 -14.85
N LEU A 19 -14.88 15.03 -15.68
CA LEU A 19 -14.83 14.87 -17.15
C LEU A 19 -13.79 15.77 -17.84
N PHE A 20 -12.99 16.52 -17.08
CA PHE A 20 -11.92 17.35 -17.63
C PHE A 20 -10.86 16.52 -18.37
N ASP A 21 -10.28 17.13 -19.40
CA ASP A 21 -9.16 16.59 -20.17
C ASP A 21 -8.03 16.13 -19.24
N LYS A 22 -7.69 14.84 -19.32
CA LYS A 22 -6.58 14.26 -18.56
C LYS A 22 -5.30 14.31 -19.39
N LYS A 23 -4.27 14.98 -18.88
CA LYS A 23 -2.93 15.05 -19.52
C LYS A 23 -1.94 14.15 -18.78
N LYS A 24 -1.08 13.45 -19.52
CA LYS A 24 -0.03 12.55 -18.98
C LYS A 24 -0.57 11.49 -17.98
N TYR A 25 -1.81 11.02 -18.18
CA TYR A 25 -2.41 10.00 -17.32
C TYR A 25 -1.81 8.62 -17.60
N CYS A 26 -1.37 7.92 -16.56
CA CYS A 26 -0.84 6.56 -16.65
C CYS A 26 -1.98 5.55 -16.49
N LEU A 27 -2.12 4.62 -17.43
CA LEU A 27 -3.21 3.65 -17.46
C LEU A 27 -2.76 2.34 -18.10
N HIS A 28 -3.37 1.24 -17.67
CA HIS A 28 -3.14 -0.08 -18.26
C HIS A 28 -3.87 -0.22 -19.61
N TYR A 29 -3.31 -0.98 -20.55
CA TYR A 29 -3.85 -1.06 -21.93
C TYR A 29 -5.30 -1.55 -21.99
N ARG A 30 -5.69 -2.49 -21.11
CA ARG A 30 -7.08 -3.00 -21.03
C ARG A 30 -8.07 -1.90 -20.66
N ASN A 31 -7.69 -1.02 -19.73
CA ASN A 31 -8.51 0.12 -19.34
C ASN A 31 -8.59 1.14 -20.48
N LEU A 32 -7.50 1.34 -21.24
CA LEU A 32 -7.54 2.19 -22.42
C LEU A 32 -8.57 1.71 -23.44
N GLN A 33 -8.53 0.41 -23.76
CA GLN A 33 -9.45 -0.20 -24.73
C GLN A 33 -10.91 0.00 -24.31
N LEU A 34 -11.22 -0.25 -23.04
CA LEU A 34 -12.55 0.01 -22.48
C LEU A 34 -12.93 1.50 -22.59
N TYR A 35 -12.03 2.41 -22.21
CA TYR A 35 -12.35 3.84 -22.25
C TYR A 35 -12.58 4.35 -23.67
N LEU A 36 -11.82 3.87 -24.65
CA LEU A 36 -12.04 4.18 -26.06
C LEU A 36 -13.43 3.71 -26.52
N GLN A 37 -13.86 2.51 -26.11
CA GLN A 37 -15.21 1.99 -26.40
C GLN A 37 -16.31 2.83 -25.75
N LEU A 38 -16.06 3.36 -24.55
CA LEU A 38 -16.97 4.26 -23.83
C LEU A 38 -16.94 5.71 -24.37
N GLY A 39 -16.17 6.00 -25.43
CA GLY A 39 -16.16 7.31 -26.10
C GLY A 39 -15.03 8.25 -25.68
N LEU A 40 -14.04 7.78 -24.90
CA LEU A 40 -12.84 8.57 -24.60
C LEU A 40 -12.06 8.85 -25.88
N ARG A 41 -11.75 10.11 -26.14
CA ARG A 41 -10.95 10.53 -27.30
C ARG A 41 -9.48 10.66 -26.93
N LEU A 42 -8.65 9.72 -27.40
CA LEU A 42 -7.20 9.76 -27.19
C LEU A 42 -6.55 10.78 -28.13
N ARG A 43 -5.88 11.80 -27.56
CA ARG A 43 -5.16 12.82 -28.36
C ARG A 43 -3.70 12.45 -28.66
N LYS A 44 -2.95 11.99 -27.66
CA LYS A 44 -1.51 11.70 -27.80
C LYS A 44 -1.04 10.64 -26.80
N ILE A 45 -0.23 9.70 -27.27
CA ILE A 45 0.50 8.76 -26.43
C ILE A 45 1.89 9.35 -26.16
N HIS A 46 2.23 9.55 -24.89
CA HIS A 46 3.52 10.13 -24.50
C HIS A 46 4.61 9.07 -24.30
N ARG A 47 4.25 7.94 -23.70
CA ARG A 47 5.16 6.84 -23.33
C ARG A 47 4.38 5.53 -23.35
N ALA A 48 5.04 4.43 -23.73
CA ALA A 48 4.49 3.09 -23.69
C ALA A 48 5.50 2.13 -23.04
N LEU A 49 5.01 1.24 -22.17
CA LEU A 49 5.78 0.16 -21.59
C LEU A 49 5.21 -1.17 -22.10
N LYS A 50 6.02 -1.97 -22.78
CA LYS A 50 5.65 -3.30 -23.25
C LYS A 50 6.23 -4.35 -22.32
N PHE A 51 5.40 -5.31 -21.92
CA PHE A 51 5.80 -6.39 -21.02
C PHE A 51 4.98 -7.65 -21.32
N LYS A 52 5.53 -8.82 -20.97
CA LYS A 52 4.82 -10.11 -21.03
C LYS A 52 4.08 -10.33 -19.72
N GLN A 53 2.83 -10.76 -19.79
CA GLN A 53 2.00 -11.08 -18.62
C GLN A 53 1.69 -12.58 -18.63
N LYS A 54 1.76 -13.23 -17.46
CA LYS A 54 1.33 -14.63 -17.26
C LYS A 54 0.44 -14.71 -16.02
N PRO A 55 -0.64 -15.52 -16.02
CA PRO A 55 -1.49 -15.71 -14.86
C PRO A 55 -0.84 -16.66 -13.83
N PHE A 56 0.28 -16.25 -13.23
CA PHE A 56 1.08 -17.12 -12.35
C PHE A 56 0.38 -17.51 -11.03
N LEU A 57 -0.60 -16.72 -10.58
CA LEU A 57 -1.42 -17.03 -9.39
C LEU A 57 -2.67 -17.84 -9.70
N ARG A 58 -2.97 -18.14 -10.97
CA ARG A 58 -4.23 -18.78 -11.36
C ARG A 58 -4.43 -20.12 -10.67
N SER A 59 -3.42 -20.99 -10.68
CA SER A 59 -3.49 -22.30 -10.02
C SER A 59 -3.79 -22.19 -8.52
N TYR A 60 -3.20 -21.21 -7.84
CA TYR A 60 -3.45 -20.95 -6.42
C TYR A 60 -4.87 -20.44 -6.17
N VAL A 61 -5.35 -19.50 -6.98
CA VAL A 61 -6.71 -18.95 -6.85
C VAL A 61 -7.75 -20.02 -7.14
N ASP A 62 -7.57 -20.79 -8.22
CA ASP A 62 -8.47 -21.87 -8.62
C ASP A 62 -8.54 -22.94 -7.51
N PHE A 63 -7.39 -23.35 -6.96
CA PHE A 63 -7.33 -24.27 -5.82
C PHE A 63 -8.12 -23.80 -4.59
N ASN A 64 -7.92 -22.55 -4.16
CA ASN A 64 -8.64 -22.00 -3.01
C ASN A 64 -10.13 -21.79 -3.33
N HIS A 65 -10.48 -21.55 -4.59
CA HIS A 65 -11.86 -21.43 -5.02
C HIS A 65 -12.58 -22.79 -4.94
N GLU A 66 -11.94 -23.87 -5.40
CA GLU A 66 -12.45 -25.23 -5.28
C GLU A 66 -12.62 -25.65 -3.81
N LEU A 67 -11.62 -25.39 -2.96
CA LEU A 67 -11.72 -25.65 -1.52
C LEU A 67 -12.93 -24.93 -0.90
N ARG A 68 -13.14 -23.66 -1.30
CA ARG A 68 -14.28 -22.88 -0.82
C ARG A 68 -15.62 -23.42 -1.31
N GLN A 69 -15.69 -23.96 -2.53
CA GLN A 69 -16.91 -24.59 -3.04
C GLN A 69 -17.24 -25.90 -2.31
N ARG A 70 -16.21 -26.70 -1.98
CA ARG A 70 -16.37 -27.99 -1.29
C ARG A 70 -16.62 -27.87 0.22
N SER A 71 -16.20 -26.76 0.84
CA SER A 71 -16.31 -26.57 2.28
C SER A 71 -17.77 -26.49 2.77
N THR A 72 -18.11 -27.37 3.70
CA THR A 72 -19.42 -27.41 4.36
C THR A 72 -19.48 -26.44 5.54
N ASN A 73 -18.35 -26.25 6.22
CA ASN A 73 -18.22 -25.39 7.39
C ASN A 73 -17.99 -23.92 7.02
N ALA A 74 -18.59 -23.00 7.78
CA ALA A 74 -18.38 -21.57 7.64
C ALA A 74 -16.92 -21.15 7.87
N PHE A 75 -16.22 -21.83 8.78
CA PHE A 75 -14.81 -21.55 9.07
C PHE A 75 -13.91 -21.78 7.84
N GLU A 76 -14.02 -22.94 7.19
CA GLU A 76 -13.21 -23.33 6.03
C GLU A 76 -13.49 -22.41 4.82
N ARG A 77 -14.76 -22.05 4.61
CA ARG A 77 -15.15 -21.06 3.61
C ARG A 77 -14.45 -19.73 3.84
N GLN A 78 -14.42 -19.27 5.10
CA GLN A 78 -13.79 -18.02 5.47
C GLN A 78 -12.27 -18.08 5.35
N HIS A 79 -11.65 -19.21 5.72
CA HIS A 79 -10.22 -19.43 5.56
C HIS A 79 -9.79 -19.32 4.09
N SER A 80 -10.45 -20.06 3.19
CA SER A 80 -10.13 -20.05 1.76
C SER A 80 -10.34 -18.68 1.11
N LYS A 81 -11.37 -17.93 1.55
CA LYS A 81 -11.59 -16.54 1.14
C LYS A 81 -10.46 -15.62 1.61
N LEU A 82 -10.05 -15.75 2.87
CA LEU A 82 -8.97 -14.94 3.45
C LEU A 82 -7.63 -15.24 2.78
N ALA A 83 -7.36 -16.49 2.42
CA ALA A 83 -6.15 -16.89 1.70
C ALA A 83 -5.99 -16.09 0.39
N ILE A 84 -7.02 -16.09 -0.47
CA ILE A 84 -7.02 -15.31 -1.72
C ILE A 84 -6.89 -13.80 -1.45
N ASN A 85 -7.70 -13.26 -0.52
CA ASN A 85 -7.71 -11.83 -0.22
C ASN A 85 -6.38 -11.34 0.37
N SER A 86 -5.73 -12.17 1.18
CA SER A 86 -4.45 -11.84 1.82
C SER A 86 -3.34 -11.64 0.80
N VAL A 87 -3.31 -12.45 -0.26
CA VAL A 87 -2.33 -12.30 -1.36
C VAL A 87 -2.52 -10.96 -2.06
N TYR A 88 -3.75 -10.63 -2.42
CA TYR A 88 -4.06 -9.33 -3.04
C TYR A 88 -3.64 -8.17 -2.13
N GLY A 89 -4.10 -8.17 -0.87
CA GLY A 89 -3.78 -7.14 0.11
C GLY A 89 -2.26 -6.99 0.31
N ARG A 90 -1.53 -8.10 0.36
CA ARG A 90 -0.06 -8.13 0.47
C ARG A 90 0.60 -7.38 -0.69
N THR A 91 0.11 -7.57 -1.92
CA THR A 91 0.68 -6.93 -3.12
C THR A 91 0.34 -5.45 -3.25
N CYS A 92 -0.76 -5.00 -2.64
CA CYS A 92 -1.12 -3.59 -2.57
C CYS A 92 -0.35 -2.82 -1.47
N MET A 93 0.38 -3.50 -0.58
CA MET A 93 1.11 -2.84 0.50
C MET A 93 2.30 -2.01 -0.03
N GLN A 94 2.34 -0.74 0.37
CA GLN A 94 3.43 0.18 0.08
C GLN A 94 4.51 0.12 1.16
N VAL A 95 5.43 -0.84 1.04
CA VAL A 95 6.52 -1.06 2.02
C VAL A 95 7.38 0.20 2.24
N ARG A 96 7.50 1.06 1.23
CA ARG A 96 8.24 2.34 1.32
C ARG A 96 7.65 3.33 2.33
N LYS A 97 6.36 3.23 2.64
CA LYS A 97 5.67 4.09 3.62
C LYS A 97 5.75 3.55 5.03
N PHE A 98 6.26 2.33 5.23
CA PHE A 98 6.33 1.74 6.56
C PHE A 98 7.30 2.53 7.45
N VAL A 99 6.93 2.66 8.71
CA VAL A 99 7.72 3.32 9.76
C VAL A 99 8.08 2.28 10.81
N ASN A 100 9.29 2.38 11.34
CA ASN A 100 9.72 1.52 12.42
C ASN A 100 9.32 2.18 13.74
N CYS A 101 8.39 1.57 14.46
CA CYS A 101 7.91 2.06 15.74
C CYS A 101 8.68 1.38 16.89
N ARG A 102 9.08 2.14 17.91
CA ARG A 102 9.65 1.62 19.15
C ARG A 102 9.00 2.28 20.35
N LEU A 103 8.66 1.48 21.35
CA LEU A 103 8.15 1.94 22.64
C LEU A 103 9.27 1.86 23.67
N THR A 104 9.42 2.90 24.50
CA THR A 104 10.39 2.93 25.59
C THR A 104 9.78 3.55 26.83
N VAL A 105 10.23 3.06 27.99
CA VAL A 105 9.80 3.53 29.32
C VAL A 105 10.95 4.15 30.11
N THR A 106 12.18 3.69 29.88
CA THR A 106 13.38 4.14 30.59
C THR A 106 14.01 5.37 29.94
N ASP A 107 14.43 6.34 30.76
CA ASP A 107 15.05 7.58 30.31
C ASP A 107 16.35 7.37 29.53
N GLU A 108 17.17 6.39 29.92
CA GLU A 108 18.40 6.03 29.21
C GLU A 108 18.12 5.61 27.75
N HIS A 109 17.08 4.82 27.54
CA HIS A 109 16.66 4.37 26.22
C HIS A 109 16.07 5.53 25.40
N VAL A 110 15.36 6.46 26.04
CA VAL A 110 14.84 7.68 25.40
C VAL A 110 15.99 8.51 24.84
N LEU A 111 17.03 8.79 25.63
CA LEU A 111 18.21 9.55 25.19
C LEU A 111 18.92 8.84 24.03
N LYS A 112 19.05 7.52 24.09
CA LYS A 112 19.65 6.71 23.00
C LYS A 112 18.84 6.77 21.71
N LEU A 113 17.51 6.78 21.80
CA LEU A 113 16.61 6.83 20.64
C LEU A 113 16.52 8.23 20.02
N LEU A 114 16.61 9.29 20.83
CA LEU A 114 16.66 10.68 20.35
C LEU A 114 17.89 10.97 19.51
N ARG A 115 19.03 10.34 19.83
CA ARG A 115 20.29 10.51 19.08
C ARG A 115 20.31 9.86 17.71
N LYS A 116 19.32 9.04 17.35
CA LYS A 116 19.31 8.33 16.07
C LYS A 116 18.93 9.27 14.92
N PRO A 117 19.73 9.33 13.84
CA PRO A 117 19.49 10.27 12.73
C PRO A 117 18.24 9.94 11.90
N ASN A 118 17.74 8.70 11.99
CA ASN A 118 16.55 8.26 11.27
C ASN A 118 15.24 8.49 12.05
N LEU A 119 15.27 9.23 13.16
CA LEU A 119 14.08 9.59 13.91
C LEU A 119 13.21 10.57 13.10
N LYS A 120 11.94 10.24 12.89
CA LYS A 120 10.97 11.15 12.25
C LYS A 120 10.19 11.95 13.28
N GLN A 121 9.63 11.27 14.26
CA GLN A 121 8.82 11.87 15.31
C GLN A 121 8.76 10.95 16.52
N PHE A 122 8.41 11.51 17.67
CA PHE A 122 8.08 10.75 18.86
C PHE A 122 6.83 11.35 19.53
N ARG A 123 6.09 10.52 20.27
CA ARG A 123 4.87 10.90 20.96
C ARG A 123 4.80 10.20 22.32
N ALA A 124 4.56 10.95 23.38
CA ALA A 124 4.20 10.36 24.67
C ALA A 124 2.80 9.74 24.58
N LEU A 125 2.69 8.45 24.88
CA LEU A 125 1.41 7.74 24.99
C LEU A 125 0.86 7.83 26.42
N SER A 126 1.74 7.86 27.42
CA SER A 126 1.43 8.06 28.83
C SER A 126 2.61 8.75 29.54
N SER A 127 2.48 9.04 30.84
CA SER A 127 3.52 9.69 31.66
C SER A 127 4.87 8.97 31.62
N HIS A 128 4.86 7.66 31.35
CA HIS A 128 6.08 6.84 31.34
C HIS A 128 6.32 6.14 30.00
N VAL A 129 5.40 6.19 29.03
CA VAL A 129 5.54 5.46 27.77
C VAL A 129 5.66 6.42 26.60
N ILE A 130 6.80 6.36 25.90
CA ILE A 130 7.06 7.17 24.71
C ILE A 130 7.17 6.27 23.48
N LEU A 131 6.45 6.62 22.43
CA LEU A 131 6.50 6.00 21.10
C LEU A 131 7.41 6.80 20.18
N PHE A 132 8.46 6.18 19.68
CA PHE A 132 9.35 6.73 18.66
C PHE A 132 9.02 6.12 17.29
N GLN A 133 8.97 6.97 16.26
CA GLN A 133 8.78 6.56 14.88
C GLN A 133 10.02 6.89 14.06
N PHE A 134 10.63 5.86 13.47
CA PHE A 134 11.83 5.98 12.65
C PHE A 134 11.52 5.74 11.17
N SER A 135 12.25 6.45 10.31
CA SER A 135 12.34 6.08 8.90
C SER A 135 13.09 4.76 8.74
N GLN A 136 12.72 3.98 7.72
CA GLN A 136 13.47 2.80 7.35
C GLN A 136 14.78 3.22 6.67
N SER A 137 15.91 2.76 7.20
CA SER A 137 17.23 2.97 6.58
C SER A 137 17.43 2.11 5.33
N ILE A 138 16.87 0.89 5.33
CA ILE A 138 16.97 -0.07 4.23
C ILE A 138 15.58 -0.61 3.93
N ILE A 139 15.14 -0.48 2.67
CA ILE A 139 13.85 -0.98 2.21
C ILE A 139 14.09 -2.24 1.38
N LYS A 140 13.68 -3.41 1.91
CA LYS A 140 13.76 -4.69 1.19
C LYS A 140 12.45 -4.98 0.46
N LEU A 141 12.48 -4.96 -0.87
CA LEU A 141 11.33 -5.31 -1.72
C LEU A 141 11.27 -6.83 -1.92
N LYS A 142 10.62 -7.53 -0.98
CA LYS A 142 10.49 -9.00 -0.99
C LYS A 142 9.25 -9.51 -1.72
N GLN A 143 8.38 -8.61 -2.18
CA GLN A 143 7.06 -8.95 -2.70
C GLN A 143 6.79 -8.23 -4.02
N PRO A 144 6.02 -8.84 -4.93
CA PRO A 144 5.58 -8.16 -6.14
C PRO A 144 4.75 -6.92 -5.79
N LEU A 145 5.00 -5.83 -6.50
CA LEU A 145 4.28 -4.56 -6.33
C LEU A 145 3.11 -4.53 -7.31
N TYR A 146 1.90 -4.38 -6.77
CA TYR A 146 0.64 -4.20 -7.49
C TYR A 146 0.30 -5.29 -8.52
N LEU A 147 -0.58 -6.21 -8.12
CA LEU A 147 -1.24 -7.14 -9.03
C LEU A 147 -2.58 -6.52 -9.48
N GLY A 148 -2.55 -5.77 -10.58
CA GLY A 148 -3.72 -5.09 -11.15
C GLY A 148 -3.42 -4.50 -12.52
#